data_AF-A0A0E3PP05-F1
#
_entry.id   AF-A0A0E3PP05-F1
#
_cell.length_a   1.000
_cell.length_b   1.000
_cell.length_c   1.000
_cell.angle_alpha   90.00
_cell.angle_beta   90.00
_cell.angle_gamma   90.00
#
_symmetry.space_group_name_H-M   'P 1'
#
loop_
_entity.id
_entity.type
_entity.pdbx_description
1 polymer ?
#
loop_
_entity_poly.entity_id
_entity_poly.type
_entity_poly.pdbx_seq_one_letter_code
_entity_poly.pdbx_strand_id
1 'polypeptide(L)'
;MIKSILDNDLYKFTMQMAVLELFPKAEAEYRFTNRGPQRFSREFVEELRRVIDEEISALVLTEDEYQWLGENCSFLKPMYLEYLKNFRFKPGEVKVCLTEEKELDIRIKGLWHSTILWEIVLMAAVSEIYFTTIEKEWNGKSPSTSESLLEAYGEKILEIGKVLEENGCLFAEFGTRRRRSFELHDQVMKTLLPIKTLTGTSNVFFAKKYGLKPIGTVGHEWIMGTSALIGLRYANRFAFENWVEVYKGDLGIALTDTFGSEAFF
;
A
#
# COMPACT_ATOMS: atom_id res chain seq x y z
N MET A 1 -2.97 14.07 -4.19
CA MET A 1 -3.54 12.91 -3.46
C MET A 1 -2.46 11.99 -2.89
N ILE A 2 -1.59 11.45 -3.73
CA ILE A 2 -0.41 10.67 -3.31
C ILE A 2 0.76 11.64 -3.14
N LYS A 3 1.46 11.61 -2.01
CA LYS A 3 2.47 12.66 -1.70
C LYS A 3 3.90 12.29 -2.07
N SER A 4 4.20 11.00 -2.21
CA SER A 4 5.55 10.50 -2.43
C SER A 4 5.50 9.09 -3.03
N ILE A 5 6.57 8.64 -3.68
CA ILE A 5 6.75 7.22 -3.99
C ILE A 5 6.69 6.35 -2.72
N LEU A 6 7.13 6.88 -1.58
CA LEU A 6 7.08 6.22 -0.27
C LEU A 6 5.69 6.22 0.36
N ASP A 7 4.70 6.91 -0.21
CA ASP A 7 3.30 6.86 0.23
C ASP A 7 2.66 5.53 -0.23
N ASN A 8 3.25 4.46 0.30
CA ASN A 8 3.11 3.08 -0.13
C ASN A 8 3.48 2.17 1.04
N ASP A 9 2.96 0.94 1.02
CA ASP A 9 3.19 0.00 2.12
C ASP A 9 4.57 -0.66 1.98
N LEU A 10 5.30 -0.85 3.09
CA LEU A 10 6.67 -1.39 3.10
C LEU A 10 6.78 -2.69 2.28
N TYR A 11 5.77 -3.56 2.38
CA TYR A 11 5.79 -4.85 1.72
C TYR A 11 5.84 -4.76 0.18
N LYS A 12 5.40 -3.64 -0.41
CA LYS A 12 5.56 -3.42 -1.86
C LYS A 12 7.02 -3.28 -2.25
N PHE A 13 7.80 -2.50 -1.50
CA PHE A 13 9.22 -2.30 -1.79
C PHE A 13 10.04 -3.55 -1.55
N THR A 14 9.72 -4.29 -0.49
CA THR A 14 10.41 -5.54 -0.21
C THR A 14 10.10 -6.55 -1.32
N MET A 15 8.82 -6.81 -1.62
CA MET A 15 8.49 -7.70 -2.73
C MET A 15 9.05 -7.21 -4.07
N GLN A 16 9.09 -5.90 -4.35
CA GLN A 16 9.69 -5.36 -5.58
C GLN A 16 11.18 -5.72 -5.69
N MET A 17 11.95 -5.57 -4.61
CA MET A 17 13.37 -5.95 -4.59
C MET A 17 13.53 -7.44 -4.85
N ALA A 18 12.75 -8.29 -4.17
CA ALA A 18 12.81 -9.74 -4.35
C ALA A 18 12.45 -10.17 -5.78
N VAL A 19 11.42 -9.57 -6.37
CA VAL A 19 11.03 -9.80 -7.78
C VAL A 19 12.11 -9.31 -8.73
N LEU A 20 12.72 -8.14 -8.48
CA LEU A 20 13.78 -7.61 -9.34
C LEU A 20 15.04 -8.50 -9.34
N GLU A 21 15.39 -9.06 -8.19
CA GLU A 21 16.57 -9.92 -8.03
C GLU A 21 16.38 -11.31 -8.64
N LEU A 22 15.21 -11.91 -8.43
CA LEU A 22 14.96 -13.32 -8.80
C LEU A 22 14.19 -13.49 -10.11
N PHE A 23 13.28 -12.56 -10.42
CA PHE A 23 12.35 -12.66 -11.54
C PHE A 23 12.27 -11.37 -12.37
N PRO A 24 13.39 -10.77 -12.81
CA PRO A 24 13.40 -9.46 -13.47
C PRO A 24 12.63 -9.40 -14.80
N LYS A 25 12.36 -10.56 -15.41
CA LYS A 25 11.61 -10.69 -16.68
C LYS A 25 10.18 -11.18 -16.50
N ALA A 26 9.75 -11.48 -15.28
CA ALA A 26 8.38 -11.93 -15.05
C ALA A 26 7.40 -10.79 -15.34
N GLU A 27 6.30 -11.10 -16.00
CA GLU A 27 5.18 -10.19 -16.18
C GLU A 27 4.07 -10.52 -15.20
N ALA A 28 3.31 -9.50 -14.79
CA ALA A 28 2.14 -9.64 -13.95
C ALA A 28 0.97 -8.82 -14.53
N GLU A 29 -0.25 -9.29 -14.28
CA GLU A 29 -1.47 -8.51 -14.48
C GLU A 29 -2.24 -8.46 -13.17
N TYR A 30 -2.46 -7.26 -12.65
CA TYR A 30 -3.31 -7.01 -11.50
C TYR A 30 -4.67 -6.52 -12.00
N ARG A 31 -5.73 -6.93 -11.31
CA ARG A 31 -7.09 -6.46 -11.58
C ARG A 31 -7.71 -5.90 -10.31
N PHE A 32 -8.29 -4.72 -10.44
CA PHE A 32 -9.14 -4.19 -9.40
C PHE A 32 -10.42 -5.02 -9.30
N THR A 33 -10.93 -5.20 -8.10
CA THR A 33 -12.22 -5.86 -7.86
C THR A 33 -12.98 -5.05 -6.83
N ASN A 34 -14.06 -4.41 -7.29
CA ASN A 34 -15.04 -3.85 -6.37
C ASN A 34 -15.91 -4.98 -5.82
N ARG A 35 -15.82 -5.25 -4.52
CA ARG A 35 -16.62 -6.28 -3.83
C ARG A 35 -17.91 -5.73 -3.21
N GLY A 36 -18.10 -4.41 -3.25
CA GLY A 36 -19.26 -3.75 -2.67
C GLY A 36 -20.26 -3.25 -3.71
N PRO A 37 -21.39 -2.66 -3.26
CA PRO A 37 -22.46 -2.19 -4.14
C PRO A 37 -22.14 -0.85 -4.84
N GLN A 38 -20.98 -0.24 -4.55
CA GLN A 38 -20.60 1.07 -5.08
C GLN A 38 -20.63 1.09 -6.61
N ARG A 39 -21.00 2.24 -7.17
CA ARG A 39 -21.01 2.51 -8.61
C ARG A 39 -20.29 3.82 -8.88
N PHE A 40 -19.62 3.88 -10.02
CA PHE A 40 -18.71 4.97 -10.35
C PHE A 40 -19.31 5.87 -11.44
N SER A 41 -18.78 7.08 -11.56
CA SER A 41 -19.20 8.08 -12.55
C SER A 41 -18.12 8.28 -13.61
N ARG A 42 -18.46 8.94 -14.72
CA ARG A 42 -17.45 9.37 -15.71
C ARG A 42 -16.47 10.37 -15.11
N GLU A 43 -16.97 11.31 -14.30
CA GLU A 43 -16.15 12.28 -13.53
C GLU A 43 -15.10 11.56 -12.66
N PHE A 44 -15.48 10.48 -11.97
CA PHE A 44 -14.54 9.67 -11.18
C PHE A 44 -13.41 9.10 -12.05
N VAL A 45 -13.74 8.56 -13.23
CA VAL A 45 -12.76 7.94 -14.12
C VAL A 45 -11.84 8.97 -14.76
N GLU A 46 -12.38 10.13 -15.14
CA GLU A 46 -11.61 11.27 -15.66
C GLU A 46 -10.62 11.77 -14.60
N GLU A 47 -11.07 11.93 -13.35
CA GLU A 47 -10.20 12.37 -12.25
C GLU A 47 -9.15 11.31 -11.89
N LEU A 48 -9.53 10.02 -11.85
CA LEU A 48 -8.57 8.95 -11.63
C LEU A 48 -7.52 8.91 -12.73
N ARG A 49 -7.93 9.09 -13.99
CA ARG A 49 -7.00 9.13 -15.12
C ARG A 49 -6.01 10.29 -14.98
N ARG A 50 -6.51 11.49 -14.64
CA ARG A 50 -5.69 12.67 -14.36
C ARG A 50 -4.68 12.41 -13.24
N VAL A 51 -5.12 11.85 -12.11
CA VAL A 51 -4.23 11.52 -10.97
C VAL A 51 -3.14 10.54 -11.39
N ILE A 52 -3.45 9.52 -12.20
CA ILE A 52 -2.44 8.57 -12.67
C ILE A 52 -1.43 9.24 -13.62
N ASP A 53 -1.94 10.04 -14.57
CA ASP A 53 -1.12 10.62 -15.64
C ASP A 53 -0.27 11.81 -15.19
N GLU A 54 -0.74 12.57 -14.21
CA GLU A 54 -0.11 13.83 -13.80
C GLU A 54 0.53 13.74 -12.40
N GLU A 55 -0.15 13.14 -11.42
CA GLU A 55 0.33 13.11 -10.03
C GLU A 55 1.23 11.90 -9.77
N ILE A 56 0.74 10.69 -10.00
CA ILE A 56 1.46 9.45 -9.68
C ILE A 56 2.67 9.27 -10.63
N SER A 57 2.52 9.57 -11.92
CA SER A 57 3.59 9.45 -12.90
C SER A 57 4.78 10.38 -12.62
N ALA A 58 4.53 11.53 -11.97
CA ALA A 58 5.53 12.52 -11.63
C ALA A 58 6.28 12.20 -10.34
N LEU A 59 5.85 11.18 -9.57
CA LEU A 59 6.52 10.79 -8.34
C LEU A 59 7.91 10.26 -8.64
N VAL A 60 8.88 10.76 -7.86
CA VAL A 60 10.27 10.35 -7.89
C VAL A 60 10.75 10.15 -6.47
N LEU A 61 11.65 9.20 -6.25
CA LEU A 61 12.34 9.09 -4.97
C LEU A 61 13.25 10.31 -4.80
N THR A 62 12.99 11.11 -3.78
CA THR A 62 13.83 12.27 -3.47
C THR A 62 15.16 11.84 -2.85
N GLU A 63 16.17 12.71 -2.86
CA GLU A 63 17.47 12.39 -2.24
C GLU A 63 17.34 12.14 -0.73
N ASP A 64 16.52 12.93 -0.04
CA ASP A 64 16.24 12.78 1.39
C ASP A 64 15.54 11.43 1.70
N GLU A 65 14.61 10.99 0.86
CA GLU A 65 13.98 9.68 0.97
C GLU A 65 14.93 8.53 0.66
N TYR A 66 15.80 8.70 -0.33
CA TYR A 66 16.85 7.74 -0.67
C TYR A 66 17.79 7.49 0.51
N GLN A 67 18.32 8.56 1.13
CA GLN A 67 19.20 8.44 2.29
C GLN A 67 18.47 7.82 3.48
N TRP A 68 17.25 8.27 3.76
CA TRP A 68 16.45 7.73 4.86
C TRP A 68 16.19 6.23 4.71
N LEU A 69 15.87 5.74 3.50
CA LEU A 69 15.72 4.31 3.24
C LEU A 69 17.02 3.54 3.51
N GLY A 70 18.17 4.06 3.06
CA GLY A 70 19.47 3.44 3.29
C GLY A 70 19.82 3.30 4.78
N GLU A 71 19.43 4.28 5.59
CA GLU A 71 19.70 4.30 7.04
C GLU A 71 18.69 3.46 7.84
N ASN A 72 17.42 3.47 7.46
CA ASN A 72 16.32 2.92 8.28
C ASN A 72 15.79 1.58 7.79
N CYS A 73 16.14 1.18 6.57
CA CYS A 73 15.70 -0.07 5.94
C CYS A 73 16.92 -0.87 5.45
N SER A 74 17.78 -1.29 6.36
CA SER A 74 19.05 -2.00 6.05
C SER A 74 18.89 -3.28 5.21
N PHE A 75 17.70 -3.87 5.21
CA PHE A 75 17.33 -5.02 4.38
C PHE A 75 17.13 -4.66 2.90
N LEU A 76 17.04 -3.38 2.54
CA LEU A 76 17.00 -2.91 1.15
C LEU A 76 18.43 -2.71 0.64
N LYS A 77 18.81 -3.50 -0.37
CA LYS A 77 20.17 -3.50 -0.91
C LYS A 77 20.49 -2.19 -1.65
N PRO A 78 21.74 -1.68 -1.63
CA PRO A 78 22.12 -0.44 -2.33
C PRO A 78 21.74 -0.41 -3.82
N MET A 79 21.94 -1.52 -4.53
CA MET A 79 21.53 -1.63 -5.95
C MET A 79 20.03 -1.44 -6.16
N TYR A 80 19.20 -1.87 -5.21
CA TYR A 80 17.76 -1.66 -5.27
C TYR A 80 17.38 -0.21 -4.99
N LEU A 81 18.07 0.47 -4.07
CA LEU A 81 17.86 1.90 -3.84
C LEU A 81 18.20 2.72 -5.09
N GLU A 82 19.27 2.37 -5.80
CA GLU A 82 19.61 2.98 -7.11
C GLU A 82 18.56 2.70 -8.18
N TYR A 83 18.01 1.48 -8.20
CA TYR A 83 16.88 1.15 -9.06
C TYR A 83 15.66 2.03 -8.72
N LEU A 84 15.30 2.15 -7.44
CA LEU A 84 14.15 2.92 -6.97
C LEU A 84 14.32 4.43 -7.24
N LYS A 85 15.55 4.95 -7.15
CA LYS A 85 15.90 6.34 -7.53
C LYS A 85 15.55 6.64 -8.99
N ASN A 86 15.78 5.67 -9.87
CA ASN A 86 15.51 5.78 -11.30
C ASN A 86 14.12 5.26 -11.70
N PHE A 87 13.38 4.63 -10.78
CA PHE A 87 12.04 4.12 -11.02
C PHE A 87 11.08 5.26 -11.36
N ARG A 88 10.23 5.05 -12.36
CA ARG A 88 9.10 5.92 -12.67
C ARG A 88 7.88 5.04 -12.92
N PHE A 89 6.76 5.44 -12.33
CA PHE A 89 5.46 4.90 -12.69
C PHE A 89 5.19 5.17 -14.18
N LYS A 90 4.76 4.13 -14.91
CA LYS A 90 4.46 4.24 -16.34
C LYS A 90 2.95 4.20 -16.55
N PRO A 91 2.28 5.33 -16.79
CA PRO A 91 0.81 5.35 -16.85
C PRO A 91 0.20 4.40 -17.90
N GLY A 92 0.95 4.08 -18.97
CA GLY A 92 0.56 3.11 -19.98
C GLY A 92 0.42 1.66 -19.48
N GLU A 93 0.94 1.34 -18.29
CA GLU A 93 0.72 0.05 -17.62
C GLU A 93 -0.72 -0.05 -17.07
N VAL A 94 -1.40 1.08 -16.85
CA VAL A 94 -2.71 1.14 -16.18
C VAL A 94 -3.82 1.48 -17.17
N LYS A 95 -4.72 0.52 -17.38
CA LYS A 95 -5.98 0.72 -18.12
C LYS A 95 -7.13 0.90 -17.13
N VAL A 96 -7.97 1.90 -17.39
CA VAL A 96 -9.18 2.20 -16.60
C VAL A 96 -10.37 2.24 -17.55
N CYS A 97 -11.42 1.51 -17.22
CA CYS A 97 -12.66 1.47 -18.00
C CYS A 97 -13.88 1.55 -17.06
N LEU A 98 -14.96 2.17 -17.53
CA LEU A 98 -16.26 2.18 -16.88
C LEU A 98 -17.24 1.37 -17.72
N THR A 99 -17.87 0.35 -17.15
CA THR A 99 -18.90 -0.43 -17.85
C THR A 99 -20.20 0.36 -17.97
N GLU A 100 -21.13 -0.14 -18.80
CA GLU A 100 -22.48 0.44 -18.91
C GLU A 100 -23.23 0.41 -17.57
N GLU A 101 -23.00 -0.64 -16.77
CA GLU A 101 -23.53 -0.82 -15.41
C GLU A 101 -22.80 0.01 -14.35
N LYS A 102 -21.92 0.93 -14.77
CA LYS A 102 -21.11 1.80 -13.90
C LYS A 102 -20.15 1.05 -12.98
N GLU A 103 -19.65 -0.11 -13.43
CA GLU A 103 -18.59 -0.84 -12.76
C GLU A 103 -17.22 -0.35 -13.23
N LEU A 104 -16.28 -0.27 -12.29
CA LEU A 104 -14.92 0.18 -12.55
C LEU A 104 -14.04 -1.04 -12.84
N ASP A 105 -13.47 -1.11 -14.04
CA ASP A 105 -12.43 -2.08 -14.41
C ASP A 105 -11.09 -1.37 -14.48
N ILE A 106 -10.16 -1.76 -13.59
CA ILE A 106 -8.76 -1.30 -13.64
C ILE A 106 -7.87 -2.50 -13.83
N ARG A 107 -6.99 -2.43 -14.82
CA ARG A 107 -5.99 -3.45 -15.10
C ARG A 107 -4.60 -2.83 -15.15
N ILE A 108 -3.66 -3.45 -14.47
CA ILE A 108 -2.27 -3.04 -14.42
C ILE A 108 -1.46 -4.17 -15.03
N LYS A 109 -0.75 -3.94 -16.13
CA LYS A 109 0.00 -4.98 -16.83
C LYS A 109 1.38 -4.52 -17.26
N GLY A 110 2.38 -5.36 -17.02
CA GLY A 110 3.78 -5.10 -17.38
C GLY A 110 4.73 -6.04 -16.65
N LEU A 111 6.02 -5.67 -16.61
CA LEU A 111 7.01 -6.38 -15.81
C LEU A 111 6.61 -6.30 -14.33
N TRP A 112 6.67 -7.42 -13.61
CA TRP A 112 6.17 -7.54 -12.24
C TRP A 112 6.83 -6.50 -11.33
N HIS A 113 8.16 -6.37 -11.39
CA HIS A 113 8.90 -5.35 -10.63
C HIS A 113 8.52 -3.91 -11.00
N SER A 114 8.02 -3.65 -12.21
CA SER A 114 7.52 -2.34 -12.64
C SER A 114 6.12 -2.09 -12.07
N THR A 115 5.26 -3.11 -12.15
CA THR A 115 3.84 -2.98 -11.84
C THR A 115 3.47 -3.07 -10.36
N ILE A 116 4.31 -3.71 -9.55
CA ILE A 116 4.00 -4.07 -8.15
C ILE A 116 3.70 -2.87 -7.25
N LEU A 117 4.32 -1.71 -7.50
CA LEU A 117 4.11 -0.51 -6.68
C LEU A 117 2.76 0.16 -6.93
N TRP A 118 2.04 -0.18 -8.00
CA TRP A 118 0.78 0.47 -8.37
C TRP A 118 -0.38 0.14 -7.42
N GLU A 119 -0.40 -1.05 -6.79
CA GLU A 119 -1.56 -1.52 -6.00
C GLU A 119 -1.98 -0.47 -4.97
N ILE A 120 -1.04 -0.03 -4.13
CA ILE A 120 -1.35 0.80 -2.97
C ILE A 120 -1.72 2.22 -3.39
N VAL A 121 -0.93 2.81 -4.30
CA VAL A 121 -1.16 4.18 -4.77
C VAL A 121 -2.48 4.29 -5.53
N LEU A 122 -2.83 3.30 -6.35
CA LEU A 122 -4.13 3.28 -7.04
C LEU A 122 -5.27 3.02 -6.07
N MET A 123 -5.08 2.16 -5.07
CA MET A 123 -6.14 1.88 -4.10
C MET A 123 -6.44 3.07 -3.20
N ALA A 124 -5.40 3.75 -2.72
CA ALA A 124 -5.53 5.00 -1.99
C ALA A 124 -6.19 6.08 -2.87
N ALA A 125 -5.81 6.17 -4.15
CA ALA A 125 -6.39 7.13 -5.07
C ALA A 125 -7.88 6.86 -5.36
N VAL A 126 -8.24 5.62 -5.67
CA VAL A 126 -9.63 5.20 -5.87
C VAL A 126 -10.49 5.52 -4.65
N SER A 127 -9.98 5.24 -3.45
CA SER A 127 -10.68 5.50 -2.20
C SER A 127 -10.93 7.01 -2.00
N GLU A 128 -9.90 7.83 -2.16
CA GLU A 128 -10.02 9.28 -1.93
C GLU A 128 -10.87 9.98 -2.99
N ILE A 129 -10.71 9.64 -4.28
CA ILE A 129 -11.55 10.18 -5.36
C ILE A 129 -13.01 9.78 -5.15
N TYR A 130 -13.29 8.58 -4.63
CA TYR A 130 -14.65 8.15 -4.37
C TYR A 130 -15.36 9.09 -3.39
N PHE A 131 -14.67 9.53 -2.33
CA PHE A 131 -15.22 10.45 -1.34
C PHE A 131 -15.25 11.92 -1.77
N THR A 132 -14.58 12.28 -2.86
CA THR A 132 -14.65 13.64 -3.43
C THR A 132 -15.59 13.76 -4.62
N THR A 133 -15.90 12.64 -5.31
CA THR A 133 -16.70 12.62 -6.55
C THR A 133 -18.04 11.87 -6.43
N ILE A 134 -18.12 10.82 -5.60
CA ILE A 134 -19.32 9.97 -5.47
C ILE A 134 -20.02 10.25 -4.12
N GLU A 135 -19.36 9.92 -3.01
CA GLU A 135 -19.92 10.02 -1.66
C GLU A 135 -19.45 11.31 -0.98
N LYS A 136 -20.00 12.43 -1.47
CA LYS A 136 -19.64 13.78 -1.01
C LYS A 136 -20.27 14.15 0.33
N GLU A 137 -21.45 13.60 0.63
CA GLU A 137 -22.17 13.88 1.88
C GLU A 137 -21.59 13.09 3.03
N TRP A 138 -21.03 13.78 4.02
CA TRP A 138 -20.66 13.16 5.29
C TRP A 138 -21.93 12.89 6.12
N ASN A 139 -22.70 11.87 5.76
CA ASN A 139 -23.99 11.58 6.40
C ASN A 139 -23.80 10.96 7.79
N GLY A 140 -23.60 11.83 8.78
CA GLY A 140 -23.73 11.57 10.20
C GLY A 140 -23.75 12.88 10.95
N LYS A 141 -24.95 13.42 11.25
CA LYS A 141 -25.21 14.60 12.10
C LYS A 141 -24.06 15.61 12.11
N SER A 142 -24.00 16.42 11.06
CA SER A 142 -23.06 17.54 10.88
C SER A 142 -22.75 18.29 12.18
N PRO A 143 -21.48 18.38 12.58
CA PRO A 143 -20.94 19.64 12.98
C PRO A 143 -20.48 20.38 11.70
N SER A 144 -20.84 21.65 11.61
CA SER A 144 -21.01 22.44 10.38
C SER A 144 -19.71 22.81 9.62
N THR A 145 -18.59 22.14 9.90
CA THR A 145 -17.30 22.36 9.23
C THR A 145 -16.51 21.05 9.14
N SER A 146 -15.69 20.90 8.10
CA SER A 146 -14.74 19.77 7.96
C SER A 146 -13.81 19.60 9.18
N GLU A 147 -13.50 20.71 9.85
CA GLU A 147 -12.64 20.78 11.04
C GLU A 147 -13.27 20.06 12.25
N SER A 148 -14.54 20.35 12.54
CA SER A 148 -15.26 19.76 13.68
C SER A 148 -15.46 18.24 13.60
N LEU A 149 -15.46 17.72 12.38
CA LEU A 149 -15.59 16.31 12.10
C LEU A 149 -14.24 15.58 12.26
N LEU A 150 -13.17 16.17 11.75
CA LEU A 150 -11.81 15.69 11.96
C LEU A 150 -11.48 15.62 13.45
N GLU A 151 -11.92 16.60 14.24
CA GLU A 151 -11.81 16.59 15.70
C GLU A 151 -12.56 15.40 16.34
N ALA A 152 -13.83 15.20 15.99
CA ALA A 152 -14.64 14.09 16.52
C ALA A 152 -14.05 12.71 16.20
N TYR A 153 -13.50 12.52 15.00
CA TYR A 153 -12.77 11.29 14.67
C TYR A 153 -11.46 11.18 15.44
N GLY A 154 -10.75 12.29 15.63
CA GLY A 154 -9.53 12.35 16.44
C GLY A 154 -9.76 11.86 17.87
N GLU A 155 -10.84 12.31 18.52
CA GLU A 155 -11.22 11.86 19.87
C GLU A 155 -11.44 10.35 19.91
N LYS A 156 -12.21 9.81 18.96
CA LYS A 156 -12.49 8.37 18.86
C LYS A 156 -11.24 7.54 18.56
N ILE A 157 -10.37 8.01 17.68
CA ILE A 157 -9.09 7.34 17.36
C ILE A 157 -8.21 7.30 18.61
N LEU A 158 -8.13 8.40 19.35
CA LEU A 158 -7.36 8.48 20.58
C LEU A 158 -7.92 7.55 21.66
N GLU A 159 -9.25 7.50 21.80
CA GLU A 159 -9.93 6.58 22.71
C GLU A 159 -9.56 5.11 22.39
N ILE A 160 -9.66 4.70 21.12
CA ILE A 160 -9.27 3.35 20.69
C ILE A 160 -7.78 3.09 21.01
N GLY A 161 -6.90 4.04 20.72
CA GLY A 161 -5.47 3.94 21.02
C GLY A 161 -5.20 3.75 22.51
N LYS A 162 -5.87 4.52 23.38
CA LYS A 162 -5.76 4.40 24.84
C LYS A 162 -6.26 3.05 25.34
N VAL A 163 -7.39 2.56 24.83
CA VAL A 163 -7.90 1.23 25.19
C VAL A 163 -6.89 0.14 24.84
N LEU A 164 -6.25 0.22 23.65
CA LEU A 164 -5.19 -0.73 23.28
C LEU A 164 -3.97 -0.62 24.21
N GLU A 165 -3.56 0.60 24.57
CA GLU A 165 -2.44 0.84 25.48
C GLU A 165 -2.70 0.31 26.89
N GLU A 166 -3.86 0.62 27.46
CA GLU A 166 -4.29 0.17 28.80
C GLU A 166 -4.34 -1.36 28.91
N ASN A 167 -4.60 -2.05 27.79
CA ASN A 167 -4.62 -3.50 27.71
C ASN A 167 -3.30 -4.12 27.22
N GLY A 168 -2.25 -3.30 27.02
CA GLY A 168 -0.93 -3.77 26.57
C GLY A 168 -0.90 -4.36 25.15
N CYS A 169 -1.88 -4.02 24.31
CA CYS A 169 -2.01 -4.53 22.95
C CYS A 169 -1.08 -3.78 21.99
N LEU A 170 0.03 -4.41 21.60
CA LEU A 170 0.89 -3.91 20.54
C LEU A 170 0.14 -3.94 19.19
N PHE A 171 0.20 -2.84 18.44
CA PHE A 171 -0.42 -2.74 17.13
C PHE A 171 0.43 -1.92 16.15
N ALA A 172 0.15 -2.06 14.86
CA ALA A 172 0.77 -1.28 13.79
C ALA A 172 -0.32 -0.76 12.84
N GLU A 173 -0.05 0.37 12.19
CA GLU A 173 -1.01 1.02 11.30
C GLU A 173 -0.89 0.54 9.84
N PHE A 174 -1.96 -0.06 9.31
CA PHE A 174 -2.01 -0.78 8.01
C PHE A 174 -3.14 -0.28 7.08
N GLY A 175 -3.45 1.01 7.15
CA GLY A 175 -4.64 1.65 6.59
C GLY A 175 -4.48 2.34 5.23
N THR A 176 -3.28 2.40 4.65
CA THR A 176 -3.02 3.20 3.43
C THR A 176 -3.96 2.90 2.27
N ARG A 177 -4.11 1.61 1.90
CA ARG A 177 -4.90 1.18 0.74
C ARG A 177 -6.37 1.62 0.76
N ARG A 178 -6.95 1.82 1.93
CA ARG A 178 -8.38 2.16 2.10
C ARG A 178 -8.58 3.41 2.94
N ARG A 179 -7.54 4.25 3.03
CA ARG A 179 -7.67 5.53 3.71
C ARG A 179 -8.73 6.36 3.01
N ARG A 180 -9.47 7.16 3.77
CA ARG A 180 -10.43 8.09 3.18
C ARG A 180 -9.73 9.17 2.37
N SER A 181 -8.70 9.78 2.96
CA SER A 181 -7.83 10.72 2.29
C SER A 181 -6.44 10.67 2.91
N PHE A 182 -5.45 11.20 2.21
CA PHE A 182 -4.12 11.42 2.78
C PHE A 182 -4.20 12.27 4.07
N GLU A 183 -4.97 13.36 4.06
CA GLU A 183 -5.06 14.30 5.18
C GLU A 183 -5.68 13.66 6.43
N LEU A 184 -6.73 12.83 6.27
CA LEU A 184 -7.30 12.11 7.39
C LEU A 184 -6.32 11.05 7.93
N HIS A 185 -5.63 10.33 7.05
CA HIS A 185 -4.60 9.37 7.47
C HIS A 185 -3.46 10.07 8.21
N ASP A 186 -3.03 11.23 7.74
CA ASP A 186 -2.02 12.06 8.41
C ASP A 186 -2.45 12.44 9.83
N GLN A 187 -3.72 12.80 10.00
CA GLN A 187 -4.28 13.11 11.31
C GLN A 187 -4.38 11.87 12.20
N VAL A 188 -4.85 10.73 11.67
CA VAL A 188 -4.86 9.45 12.39
C VAL A 188 -3.47 9.15 12.95
N MET A 189 -2.43 9.30 12.11
CA MET A 189 -1.05 9.09 12.54
C MET A 189 -0.67 10.05 13.67
N LYS A 190 -0.87 11.36 13.51
CA LYS A 190 -0.59 12.37 14.55
C LYS A 190 -1.28 12.06 15.88
N THR A 191 -2.55 11.67 15.83
CA THR A 191 -3.35 11.34 17.01
C THR A 191 -2.82 10.10 17.74
N LEU A 192 -2.29 9.12 17.02
CA LEU A 192 -1.77 7.88 17.59
C LEU A 192 -0.31 7.97 18.04
N LEU A 193 0.47 9.00 17.65
CA LEU A 193 1.88 9.14 18.06
C LEU A 193 2.12 9.05 19.58
N PRO A 194 1.27 9.60 20.46
CA PRO A 194 1.49 9.50 21.91
C PRO A 194 1.25 8.10 22.48
N ILE A 195 0.62 7.19 21.73
CA ILE A 195 0.25 5.85 22.18
C ILE A 195 1.47 4.92 22.11
N LYS A 196 1.96 4.44 23.26
CA LYS A 196 3.22 3.67 23.33
C LYS A 196 3.14 2.27 22.74
N THR A 197 1.95 1.71 22.65
CA THR A 197 1.73 0.40 22.03
C THR A 197 1.63 0.46 20.50
N LEU A 198 1.67 1.66 19.90
CA LEU A 198 1.86 1.81 18.46
C LEU A 198 3.30 1.44 18.09
N THR A 199 3.48 0.30 17.46
CA THR A 199 4.80 -0.24 17.10
C THR A 199 5.36 0.29 15.78
N GLY A 200 4.52 0.90 14.94
CA GLY A 200 4.91 1.45 13.65
C GLY A 200 3.75 1.56 12.67
N THR A 201 4.08 1.82 11.40
CA THR A 201 3.12 1.91 10.28
C THR A 201 3.69 1.19 9.07
N SER A 202 2.81 0.63 8.24
CA SER A 202 3.18 0.11 6.93
C SER A 202 3.51 1.19 5.91
N ASN A 203 2.94 2.39 6.05
CA ASN A 203 3.17 3.48 5.13
C ASN A 203 4.58 4.06 5.33
N VAL A 204 5.45 3.87 4.35
CA VAL A 204 6.87 4.24 4.50
C VAL A 204 7.05 5.76 4.59
N PHE A 205 6.21 6.54 3.90
CA PHE A 205 6.19 7.98 4.00
C PHE A 205 5.84 8.45 5.42
N PHE A 206 4.82 7.89 6.06
CA PHE A 206 4.48 8.23 7.45
C PHE A 206 5.51 7.71 8.45
N ALA A 207 6.10 6.54 8.20
CA ALA A 207 7.22 6.03 9.00
C ALA A 207 8.36 7.06 9.02
N LYS A 208 8.77 7.55 7.85
CA LYS A 208 9.77 8.61 7.71
C LYS A 208 9.34 9.92 8.35
N LYS A 209 8.15 10.41 8.03
CA LYS A 209 7.63 11.71 8.49
C LYS A 209 7.58 11.81 10.02
N TYR A 210 7.23 10.71 10.70
CA TYR A 210 7.02 10.67 12.14
C TYR A 210 8.11 9.96 12.93
N GLY A 211 9.19 9.51 12.28
CA GLY A 211 10.26 8.75 12.95
C GLY A 211 9.76 7.42 13.54
N LEU A 212 8.76 6.79 12.90
CA LEU A 212 8.23 5.50 13.31
C LEU A 212 8.95 4.37 12.56
N LYS A 213 8.92 3.16 13.13
CA LYS A 213 9.40 1.97 12.45
C LYS A 213 8.50 1.64 11.25
N PRO A 214 9.04 1.46 10.03
CA PRO A 214 8.27 0.91 8.92
C PRO A 214 8.02 -0.58 9.17
N ILE A 215 6.77 -1.01 9.04
CA ILE A 215 6.34 -2.38 9.32
C ILE A 215 5.78 -3.03 8.06
N GLY A 216 6.21 -4.25 7.77
CA GLY A 216 5.74 -4.98 6.60
C GLY A 216 6.01 -6.46 6.73
N THR A 217 5.19 -7.24 6.05
CA THR A 217 5.32 -8.70 5.94
C THR A 217 5.45 -9.06 4.46
N VAL A 218 5.50 -10.34 4.12
CA VAL A 218 5.30 -10.74 2.71
C VAL A 218 3.81 -10.57 2.35
N GLY A 219 3.50 -10.18 1.11
CA GLY A 219 2.13 -10.17 0.58
C GLY A 219 1.79 -11.47 -0.16
N HIS A 220 0.50 -11.83 -0.23
CA HIS A 220 0.07 -13.05 -0.95
C HIS A 220 0.53 -13.11 -2.40
N GLU A 221 0.68 -11.96 -3.07
CA GLU A 221 1.13 -11.92 -4.48
C GLU A 221 2.49 -12.58 -4.68
N TRP A 222 3.37 -12.58 -3.67
CA TRP A 222 4.66 -13.24 -3.76
C TRP A 222 4.48 -14.75 -3.94
N ILE A 223 3.65 -15.34 -3.09
CA ILE A 223 3.37 -16.78 -3.09
C ILE A 223 2.56 -17.15 -4.34
N MET A 224 1.53 -16.36 -4.68
CA MET A 224 0.72 -16.57 -5.89
C MET A 224 1.56 -16.47 -7.18
N GLY A 225 2.36 -15.41 -7.30
CA GLY A 225 3.17 -15.11 -8.49
C GLY A 225 4.29 -16.13 -8.68
N THR A 226 5.04 -16.46 -7.64
CA THR A 226 6.07 -17.51 -7.72
C THR A 226 5.48 -18.88 -8.04
N SER A 227 4.31 -19.20 -7.48
CA SER A 227 3.60 -20.45 -7.80
C SER A 227 3.12 -20.52 -9.25
N ALA A 228 2.77 -19.39 -9.86
CA ALA A 228 2.43 -19.34 -11.28
C ALA A 228 3.65 -19.66 -12.18
N LEU A 229 4.87 -19.38 -11.70
CA LEU A 229 6.12 -19.66 -12.41
C LEU A 229 6.57 -21.12 -12.28
N ILE A 230 6.36 -21.74 -11.12
CA ILE A 230 6.93 -23.07 -10.80
C ILE A 230 5.89 -24.20 -10.62
N GLY A 231 4.61 -23.85 -10.55
CA GLY A 231 3.51 -24.77 -10.21
C GLY A 231 3.25 -24.90 -8.71
N LEU A 232 2.18 -25.62 -8.36
CA LEU A 232 1.62 -25.62 -6.99
C LEU A 232 2.30 -26.60 -6.01
N ARG A 233 2.91 -27.69 -6.48
CA ARG A 233 3.37 -28.80 -5.62
C ARG A 233 4.37 -28.37 -4.54
N TYR A 234 5.18 -27.35 -4.81
CA TYR A 234 6.17 -26.81 -3.87
C TYR A 234 6.05 -25.29 -3.68
N ALA A 235 4.86 -24.75 -3.95
CA ALA A 235 4.55 -23.32 -3.95
C ALA A 235 5.07 -22.59 -2.70
N ASN A 236 4.58 -22.99 -1.51
CA ASN A 236 4.96 -22.37 -0.24
C ASN A 236 6.48 -22.46 -0.02
N ARG A 237 7.03 -23.67 -0.14
CA ARG A 237 8.46 -23.92 0.06
C ARG A 237 9.32 -23.04 -0.85
N PHE A 238 9.04 -23.03 -2.14
CA PHE A 238 9.78 -22.23 -3.11
C PHE A 238 9.67 -20.72 -2.80
N ALA A 239 8.48 -20.23 -2.48
CA ALA A 239 8.28 -18.83 -2.12
C ALA A 239 9.13 -18.43 -0.89
N PHE A 240 9.12 -19.22 0.18
CA PHE A 240 9.83 -18.87 1.42
C PHE A 240 11.34 -19.14 1.37
N GLU A 241 11.80 -20.18 0.66
CA GLU A 241 13.24 -20.39 0.43
C GLU A 241 13.85 -19.20 -0.32
N ASN A 242 13.19 -18.71 -1.37
CA ASN A 242 13.61 -17.52 -2.11
C ASN A 242 13.52 -16.24 -1.27
N TRP A 243 12.48 -16.09 -0.44
CA TRP A 243 12.37 -14.93 0.47
C TRP A 243 13.51 -14.88 1.48
N VAL A 244 13.83 -16.02 2.09
CA VAL A 244 14.98 -16.16 3.01
C VAL A 244 16.30 -15.94 2.27
N GLU A 245 16.42 -16.38 1.01
CA GLU A 245 17.61 -16.13 0.21
C GLU A 245 17.84 -14.63 -0.06
N VAL A 246 16.78 -13.86 -0.33
CA VAL A 246 16.88 -12.43 -0.59
C VAL A 246 17.22 -11.64 0.69
N TYR A 247 16.54 -11.96 1.80
CA TYR A 247 16.58 -11.18 3.04
C TYR A 247 17.46 -11.72 4.16
N LYS A 248 18.01 -12.93 3.99
CA LYS A 248 18.96 -13.56 4.92
C LYS A 248 18.52 -13.57 6.40
N GLY A 249 17.22 -13.68 6.66
CA GLY A 249 16.63 -13.74 8.00
C GLY A 249 15.85 -12.48 8.42
N ASP A 250 16.04 -11.35 7.73
CA ASP A 250 15.16 -10.19 7.90
C ASP A 250 13.76 -10.48 7.33
N LEU A 251 12.75 -9.73 7.79
CA LEU A 251 11.36 -9.82 7.30
C LEU A 251 10.75 -11.24 7.40
N GLY A 252 11.07 -11.97 8.47
CA GLY A 252 10.73 -13.39 8.68
C GLY A 252 9.28 -13.70 9.09
N ILE A 253 8.29 -12.92 8.64
CA ILE A 253 6.86 -13.21 8.90
C ILE A 253 6.24 -13.83 7.65
N ALA A 254 5.76 -15.08 7.77
CA ALA A 254 5.14 -15.83 6.69
C ALA A 254 3.60 -15.70 6.70
N LEU A 255 3.00 -15.50 5.52
CA LEU A 255 1.56 -15.68 5.31
C LEU A 255 1.26 -17.15 5.03
N THR A 256 0.36 -17.75 5.81
CA THR A 256 0.14 -19.20 5.81
C THR A 256 -1.07 -19.64 5.00
N ASP A 257 -1.91 -18.71 4.57
CA ASP A 257 -3.26 -18.97 4.08
C ASP A 257 -3.44 -18.79 2.56
N THR A 258 -2.37 -18.51 1.79
CA THR A 258 -2.46 -18.32 0.33
C THR A 258 -3.13 -19.50 -0.39
N PHE A 259 -2.83 -20.73 0.02
CA PHE A 259 -3.47 -21.95 -0.47
C PHE A 259 -4.18 -22.73 0.65
N GLY A 260 -4.54 -22.03 1.73
CA GLY A 260 -5.08 -22.61 2.95
C GLY A 260 -3.99 -23.05 3.94
N SER A 261 -4.21 -22.77 5.22
CA SER A 261 -3.25 -23.04 6.30
C SER A 261 -2.95 -24.53 6.49
N GLU A 262 -3.89 -25.43 6.21
CA GLU A 262 -3.66 -26.88 6.28
C GLU A 262 -2.60 -27.34 5.28
N ALA A 263 -2.54 -26.74 4.08
CA ALA A 263 -1.51 -27.07 3.11
C ALA A 263 -0.14 -26.44 3.43
N PHE A 264 -0.09 -25.48 4.37
CA PHE A 264 1.12 -24.80 4.78
C PHE A 264 1.86 -25.57 5.90
N PHE A 265 1.13 -26.08 6.89
CA PHE A 265 1.67 -26.80 8.05
C PHE A 265 1.84 -28.30 7.79
#